data_AF-A0A2V8SJI3-F1
#
_entry.id   AF-A0A2V8SJI3-F1
#
_cell.length_a   1.000
_cell.length_b   1.000
_cell.length_c   1.000
_cell.angle_alpha   90.00
_cell.angle_beta   90.00
_cell.angle_gamma   90.00
#
_symmetry.space_group_name_H-M   'P 1'
#
loop_
_entity.id
_entity.type
_entity.pdbx_description
1 polymer ?
#
loop_
_entity_poly.entity_id
_entity_poly.type
_entity_poly.pdbx_seq_one_letter_code
_entity_poly.pdbx_strand_id
1 'polypeptide(L)'
;MSERAVEALVDSVPETVQTAAAAPSFDEAFTLHHRAVFRAAYALVRDSGLAEDVTQEVFLKLYTHIGSLQNEEHVRPWLLRV
;
A
#
# COMPACT_ATOMS: atom_id res chain seq x y z
N MET A 1 23.69 17.12 -14.16
CA MET A 1 23.33 15.77 -13.64
C MET A 1 21.85 15.59 -13.94
N SER A 2 21.52 14.64 -14.80
CA SER A 2 20.27 14.64 -15.59
C SER A 2 19.07 14.08 -14.84
N GLU A 3 17.96 14.80 -14.89
CA GLU A 3 16.62 14.41 -14.41
C GLU A 3 16.10 13.09 -15.04
N ARG A 4 16.66 12.68 -16.19
CA ARG A 4 16.28 11.46 -16.92
C ARG A 4 16.48 10.14 -16.18
N ALA A 5 17.35 10.09 -15.16
CA ALA A 5 17.59 8.87 -14.40
C ALA A 5 16.47 8.61 -13.37
N VAL A 6 15.81 9.68 -12.89
CA VAL A 6 14.72 9.56 -11.91
C VAL A 6 13.43 9.08 -12.62
N GLU A 7 13.21 9.54 -13.84
CA GLU A 7 12.04 9.17 -14.66
C GLU A 7 12.05 7.69 -15.05
N ALA A 8 13.22 7.11 -15.36
CA ALA A 8 13.36 5.70 -15.69
C ALA A 8 13.13 4.73 -14.51
N LEU A 9 13.27 5.22 -13.26
CA LEU A 9 13.07 4.38 -12.08
C LEU A 9 11.58 4.21 -11.74
N VAL A 10 10.76 5.21 -12.08
CA VAL A 10 9.30 5.19 -11.86
C VAL A 10 8.60 4.27 -12.88
N ASP A 11 9.19 4.09 -14.05
CA ASP A 11 8.72 3.20 -15.14
C ASP A 11 8.90 1.69 -14.85
N SER A 12 9.53 1.33 -13.72
CA SER A 12 9.81 -0.07 -13.38
C SER A 12 8.77 -0.73 -12.47
N VAL A 13 7.70 0.00 -12.09
CA VAL A 13 6.57 -0.63 -11.39
C VAL A 13 5.75 -1.38 -12.45
N PRO A 14 5.70 -2.72 -12.43
CA PRO A 14 4.93 -3.45 -13.41
C PRO A 14 3.45 -3.11 -13.23
N GLU A 15 2.90 -2.39 -14.21
CA GLU A 15 1.48 -2.07 -14.34
C GLU A 15 0.72 -3.36 -14.74
N THR A 16 0.65 -4.33 -13.83
CA THR A 16 -0.24 -5.49 -14.03
C THR A 16 -1.67 -5.08 -13.71
N VAL A 17 -2.29 -4.38 -14.66
CA VAL A 17 -3.75 -4.18 -14.69
C VAL A 17 -4.38 -5.52 -15.04
N GLN A 18 -4.64 -6.34 -14.03
CA GLN A 18 -5.39 -7.57 -14.19
C GLN A 18 -6.89 -7.24 -14.18
N THR A 19 -7.46 -6.95 -15.35
CA THR A 19 -8.93 -6.91 -15.52
C THR A 19 -9.47 -8.33 -15.61
N ALA A 20 -9.90 -8.87 -14.48
CA ALA A 20 -10.90 -9.91 -14.37
C ALA A 20 -11.75 -9.55 -13.16
N ALA A 21 -13.08 -9.72 -13.22
CA ALA A 21 -13.97 -9.36 -12.13
C ALA A 21 -13.74 -10.25 -10.88
N ALA A 22 -12.66 -10.04 -10.10
CA ALA A 22 -12.22 -10.88 -8.97
C ALA A 22 -10.83 -10.42 -8.49
N ALA A 23 -10.60 -10.51 -7.17
CA ALA A 23 -9.38 -10.19 -6.41
C ALA A 23 -9.13 -8.69 -6.11
N PRO A 24 -8.77 -8.33 -4.86
CA PRO A 24 -8.54 -6.94 -4.46
C PRO A 24 -7.31 -6.32 -5.14
N SER A 25 -7.46 -5.10 -5.64
CA SER A 25 -6.36 -4.32 -6.22
C SER A 25 -5.53 -3.62 -5.14
N PHE A 26 -4.21 -3.66 -5.30
CA PHE A 26 -3.29 -2.98 -4.37
C PHE A 26 -3.44 -1.46 -4.46
N ASP A 27 -3.48 -0.90 -5.66
CA ASP A 27 -3.54 0.55 -5.86
C ASP A 27 -4.83 1.14 -5.28
N GLU A 28 -5.93 0.41 -5.41
CA GLU A 28 -7.21 0.78 -4.83
C GLU A 28 -7.17 0.70 -3.29
N ALA A 29 -6.64 -0.39 -2.74
CA ALA A 29 -6.44 -0.54 -1.30
C ALA A 29 -5.55 0.56 -0.72
N PHE A 30 -4.46 0.91 -1.39
CA PHE A 30 -3.57 1.99 -1.00
C PHE A 30 -4.30 3.33 -1.02
N THR A 31 -4.95 3.66 -2.15
CA THR A 31 -5.69 4.91 -2.33
C THR A 31 -6.77 5.09 -1.25
N LEU A 32 -7.51 4.03 -0.92
CA LEU A 32 -8.59 4.06 0.05
C LEU A 32 -8.12 4.10 1.51
N HIS A 33 -7.00 3.44 1.84
CA HIS A 33 -6.65 3.16 3.23
C HIS A 33 -5.38 3.83 3.74
N HIS A 34 -4.51 4.34 2.86
CA HIS A 34 -3.21 4.91 3.25
C HIS A 34 -3.32 5.94 4.38
N ARG A 35 -4.21 6.92 4.20
CA ARG A 35 -4.42 7.99 5.20
C ARG A 35 -4.94 7.48 6.55
N ALA A 36 -5.73 6.41 6.55
CA ALA A 36 -6.25 5.83 7.79
C ALA A 36 -5.14 5.09 8.56
N VAL A 37 -4.34 4.29 7.84
CA VAL A 37 -3.18 3.58 8.41
C VAL A 37 -2.16 4.56 8.96
N PHE A 38 -1.80 5.60 8.19
CA PHE A 38 -0.89 6.65 8.65
C PHE A 38 -1.37 7.32 9.93
N ARG A 39 -2.66 7.66 10.01
CA ARG A 39 -3.23 8.30 11.21
C ARG A 39 -3.21 7.36 12.42
N ALA A 40 -3.45 6.08 12.22
CA ALA A 40 -3.35 5.09 13.29
C ALA A 40 -1.90 4.95 13.78
N ALA A 41 -0.93 4.81 12.86
CA ALA A 41 0.49 4.76 13.18
C ALA A 41 0.94 6.02 13.92
N TYR A 42 0.60 7.21 13.42
CA TYR A 42 0.93 8.48 14.04
C TYR A 42 0.32 8.63 15.44
N ALA A 43 -0.90 8.15 15.66
CA ALA A 43 -1.53 8.18 16.98
C ALA A 43 -0.75 7.38 18.04
N LEU A 44 -0.08 6.30 17.62
CA LEU A 44 0.77 5.47 18.48
C LEU A 44 2.16 6.08 18.68
N VAL A 45 2.87 6.43 17.60
CA VAL A 45 4.30 6.78 17.67
C VAL A 45 4.56 8.27 17.91
N ARG A 46 3.59 9.14 17.58
CA ARG A 46 3.67 10.60 17.73
C ARG A 46 4.85 11.27 17.00
N ASP A 47 5.34 10.62 15.97
CA ASP A 47 6.40 11.08 15.09
C ASP A 47 5.97 10.83 13.64
N SER A 48 6.09 11.83 12.77
CA SER A 48 5.61 11.71 11.39
C SER A 48 6.48 10.78 10.54
N GLY A 49 7.80 10.79 10.73
CA GLY A 49 8.72 9.95 9.98
C GLY A 49 8.53 8.48 10.34
N LEU A 50 8.50 8.17 11.64
CA LEU A 50 8.23 6.80 12.10
C LEU A 50 6.83 6.32 11.70
N ALA A 51 5.83 7.20 11.70
CA ALA A 51 4.49 6.84 11.23
C ALA A 51 4.46 6.52 9.73
N GLU A 52 5.25 7.23 8.93
CA GLU A 52 5.40 6.98 7.51
C GLU A 52 6.09 5.63 7.28
N ASP A 53 7.20 5.35 7.98
CA ASP A 53 7.90 4.06 7.89
C ASP A 53 6.99 2.88 8.23
N VAL A 54 6.23 2.97 9.32
CA VAL A 54 5.24 1.95 9.71
C VAL A 54 4.17 1.79 8.63
N THR A 55 3.68 2.89 8.08
CA THR A 55 2.67 2.85 7.01
C THR A 55 3.21 2.14 5.79
N GLN A 56 4.42 2.49 5.36
CA GLN A 56 5.09 1.84 4.24
C GLN A 56 5.27 0.35 4.49
N GLU A 57 5.75 -0.06 5.67
CA GLU A 57 5.91 -1.48 6.03
C GLU A 57 4.58 -2.26 5.96
N VAL A 58 3.49 -1.66 6.47
CA VAL A 58 2.14 -2.26 6.40
C VAL A 58 1.69 -2.47 4.96
N PHE A 59 1.88 -1.49 4.07
CA PHE A 59 1.51 -1.64 2.66
C PHE A 59 2.44 -2.56 1.88
N LEU A 60 3.73 -2.63 2.21
CA LEU A 60 4.64 -3.64 1.65
C LEU A 60 4.19 -5.06 2.04
N LYS A 61 3.79 -5.27 3.30
CA LYS A 61 3.20 -6.55 3.74
C LYS A 61 1.87 -6.83 3.02
N LEU A 62 1.05 -5.81 2.77
CA LEU A 62 -0.20 -5.98 2.02
C LEU A 62 0.12 -6.43 0.59
N TYR A 63 1.06 -5.79 -0.09
CA TYR A 63 1.44 -6.13 -1.46
C TYR A 63 1.81 -7.61 -1.61
N THR A 64 2.53 -8.19 -0.65
CA THR A 64 2.86 -9.62 -0.69
C THR A 64 1.70 -10.55 -0.33
N HIS A 65 0.69 -10.05 0.40
CA HIS A 65 -0.44 -10.85 0.89
C HIS A 65 -1.74 -10.66 0.09
N ILE A 66 -1.87 -9.60 -0.71
CA ILE A 66 -3.14 -9.18 -1.30
C ILE A 66 -3.72 -10.24 -2.25
N GLY A 67 -2.86 -10.98 -2.96
CA GLY A 67 -3.28 -12.10 -3.81
C GLY A 67 -3.86 -13.30 -3.05
N SER A 68 -3.71 -13.36 -1.73
CA SER A 68 -4.35 -14.36 -0.86
C SER A 68 -5.74 -13.92 -0.34
N LEU A 69 -6.09 -12.64 -0.52
CA LEU A 69 -7.37 -12.10 -0.07
C LEU A 69 -8.45 -12.40 -1.11
N GLN A 70 -9.55 -13.02 -0.67
CA GLN A 70 -10.63 -13.45 -1.55
C GLN A 70 -11.46 -12.30 -2.12
N ASN A 71 -11.52 -11.18 -1.41
CA ASN A 71 -12.28 -9.98 -1.80
C ASN A 71 -11.71 -8.71 -1.12
N GLU A 72 -12.19 -7.55 -1.55
CA GLU A 72 -11.83 -6.24 -1.00
C GLU A 72 -12.30 -6.02 0.44
N GLU A 73 -13.43 -6.62 0.83
CA GLU A 73 -13.98 -6.48 2.19
C GLU A 73 -13.01 -6.99 3.27
N HIS A 74 -12.12 -7.92 2.92
CA HIS A 74 -11.10 -8.45 3.81
C HIS A 74 -9.85 -7.56 3.96
N VAL A 75 -9.64 -6.58 3.08
CA VAL A 75 -8.44 -5.71 3.10
C VAL A 75 -8.42 -4.85 4.36
N ARG A 76 -9.50 -4.14 4.66
CA ARG A 76 -9.55 -3.24 5.82
C ARG A 76 -9.38 -3.98 7.17
N PRO A 77 -10.08 -5.10 7.44
CA PRO A 77 -9.84 -5.91 8.64
C PRO A 77 -8.41 -6.45 8.75
N TRP A 78 -7.78 -6.77 7.62
CA TRP A 78 -6.38 -7.24 7.61
C TRP A 78 -5.40 -6.11 7.97
N LEU A 79 -5.58 -4.92 7.38
CA LEU A 79 -4.75 -3.73 7.65
C LEU A 79 -4.75 -3.30 9.12
N LEU A 80 -5.84 -3.56 9.85
CA LEU A 80 -5.95 -3.24 11.27
C LEU A 80 -5.33 -4.31 12.19
N ARG A 81 -5.03 -5.50 11.68
CA ARG A 81 -4.48 -6.62 12.47
C ARG A 81 -2.96 -6.73 12.39
N VAL A 82 -2.40 -6.50 11.20
CA VAL A 82 -1.01 -6.82 10.82
C VAL A 82 0.03 -6.09 11.67
#